data_AF-A0A0N4V546-F1
#
_entry.id   AF-A0A0N4V546-F1
#
_cell.length_a   1.000
_cell.length_b   1.000
_cell.length_c   1.000
_cell.angle_alpha   90.00
_cell.angle_beta   90.00
_cell.angle_gamma   90.00
#
_symmetry.space_group_name_H-M   'P 1'
#
loop_
_entity.id
_entity.type
_entity.pdbx_description
1 polymer ?
#
loop_
_entity_poly.entity_id
_entity_poly.type
_entity_poly.pdbx_seq_one_letter_code
_entity_poly.pdbx_strand_id
1 'polypeptide(L)'
;MERKFLKPNAFAPVPLSENFWRVLVSTGDDESSPAVGSSQAAIRADNVEAEVRRVLHEKRNVVDDAVLKQVAPTATNVVGNQYENLIELSFDQEKLIQEEEERRRRQREKIVNRILT
;
A
#
# COMPACT_ATOMS: atom_id res chain seq x y z
N MET A 1 -8.63 43.60 -56.67
CA MET A 1 -8.56 43.58 -55.20
C MET A 1 -7.23 42.97 -54.80
N GLU A 2 -6.31 43.78 -54.25
CA GLU A 2 -5.01 43.28 -53.78
C GLU A 2 -5.19 42.46 -52.49
N ARG A 3 -4.68 41.23 -52.48
CA ARG A 3 -4.71 40.35 -51.31
C ARG A 3 -3.71 40.86 -50.28
N LYS A 4 -4.18 41.50 -49.21
CA LYS A 4 -3.35 41.91 -48.07
C LYS A 4 -3.13 40.70 -47.15
N PHE A 5 -1.99 40.03 -47.29
CA PHE A 5 -1.60 38.96 -46.37
C PHE A 5 -1.12 39.54 -45.04
N LEU A 6 -1.42 38.85 -43.94
CA LEU A 6 -0.85 39.14 -42.63
C LEU A 6 0.66 38.88 -42.66
N LYS A 7 1.46 39.83 -42.19
CA LYS A 7 2.91 39.69 -42.10
C LYS A 7 3.29 38.97 -40.79
N PRO A 8 4.33 38.12 -40.79
CA PRO A 8 4.86 37.55 -39.56
C PRO A 8 5.21 38.66 -38.56
N ASN A 9 4.79 38.49 -37.30
CA ASN A 9 5.05 39.46 -36.24
C ASN A 9 6.57 39.50 -35.96
N ALA A 10 7.20 40.65 -36.22
CA ALA A 10 8.63 40.87 -35.98
C ALA A 10 9.01 40.84 -34.49
N PHE A 11 8.02 40.96 -33.59
CA PHE A 11 8.20 40.92 -32.14
C PHE A 11 7.85 39.57 -31.53
N ALA A 12 7.72 38.51 -32.34
CA ALA A 12 7.53 37.17 -31.79
C ALA A 12 8.77 36.76 -30.99
N PRO A 13 8.64 36.42 -29.69
CA PRO A 13 9.77 35.92 -28.92
C PRO A 13 10.26 34.61 -29.55
N VAL A 14 11.57 34.52 -29.75
CA VAL A 14 12.22 33.31 -30.25
C VAL A 14 12.13 32.24 -29.15
N PRO A 15 11.67 31.01 -29.47
CA PRO A 15 11.63 29.94 -28.48
C PRO A 15 13.03 29.67 -27.93
N LEU A 16 13.13 29.51 -26.61
CA LEU A 16 14.37 29.12 -25.95
C LEU A 16 14.82 27.75 -26.49
N SER A 17 16.14 27.55 -26.59
CA SER A 17 16.68 26.25 -26.97
C SER A 17 16.31 25.20 -25.93
N GLU A 18 16.19 23.93 -26.33
CA GLU A 18 15.93 22.81 -25.42
C GLU A 18 16.99 22.61 -24.34
N ASN A 19 18.05 23.42 -24.30
CA ASN A 19 19.10 23.31 -23.29
C ASN A 19 19.20 24.55 -22.40
N PHE A 20 18.23 25.47 -22.47
CA PHE A 20 18.26 26.74 -21.73
C PHE A 20 18.40 26.54 -20.21
N TRP A 21 17.83 25.46 -19.67
CA TRP A 21 17.90 25.14 -18.24
C TRP A 21 19.32 24.81 -17.77
N ARG A 22 20.21 24.32 -18.64
CA ARG A 22 21.58 23.98 -18.23
C ARG A 22 22.35 25.22 -17.79
N VAL A 23 22.18 26.33 -18.49
CA VAL A 23 22.81 27.61 -18.13
C VAL A 23 22.24 28.15 -16.81
N LEU A 24 20.93 27.98 -16.59
CA LEU A 24 20.27 28.43 -15.36
C LEU A 24 20.68 27.60 -14.12
N VAL A 25 20.99 26.32 -14.33
CA VAL A 25 21.43 25.41 -13.26
C VAL A 25 22.94 25.56 -13.01
N SER A 26 23.76 25.67 -14.05
CA SER A 26 25.22 25.83 -13.92
C SER A 26 25.64 27.17 -13.31
N THR A 27 24.84 28.24 -13.48
CA THR A 27 25.12 29.54 -12.85
C THR A 27 24.90 29.56 -11.33
N GLY A 28 24.32 28.49 -10.75
CA GLY A 28 24.20 28.31 -9.30
C GLY A 28 25.41 27.65 -8.64
N ASP A 29 26.29 27.00 -9.41
CA ASP A 29 27.28 26.05 -8.90
C ASP A 29 28.73 26.32 -9.37
N ASP A 30 29.04 27.50 -9.92
CA ASP A 30 30.40 27.80 -10.43
C ASP A 30 31.46 28.02 -9.33
N GLU A 31 31.13 27.80 -8.05
CA GLU A 31 32.13 27.72 -6.98
C GLU A 31 31.82 26.60 -5.97
N SER A 32 31.92 25.32 -6.34
CA SER A 32 32.41 24.32 -5.37
C SER A 32 32.78 22.97 -5.97
N SER A 33 34.01 22.58 -5.64
CA SER A 33 34.60 21.26 -5.81
C SER A 33 33.63 20.10 -5.46
N PRO A 34 33.65 18.96 -6.19
CA PRO A 34 32.71 17.84 -6.01
C PRO A 34 32.70 17.22 -4.59
N ALA A 35 33.71 17.51 -3.75
CA ALA A 35 33.76 17.09 -2.35
C ALA A 35 32.82 17.92 -1.43
N VAL A 36 32.50 19.17 -1.79
CA VAL A 36 31.66 20.06 -0.97
C VAL A 36 30.17 19.80 -1.22
N GLY A 37 29.80 19.42 -2.45
CA GLY A 37 28.43 19.08 -2.82
C GLY A 37 27.89 17.84 -2.08
N SER A 38 28.73 16.83 -1.82
CA SER A 38 28.31 15.65 -1.05
C SER A 38 28.07 15.99 0.42
N SER A 39 28.85 16.91 0.98
CA SER A 39 28.73 17.37 2.37
C SER A 39 27.48 18.22 2.57
N GLN A 40 27.17 19.13 1.65
CA GLN A 40 25.92 19.90 1.68
C GLN A 40 24.67 19.04 1.43
N ALA A 41 24.75 18.06 0.55
CA ALA A 41 23.65 17.11 0.33
C ALA A 41 23.38 16.26 1.59
N ALA A 42 24.43 15.80 2.28
CA ALA A 42 24.30 15.10 3.56
C ALA A 42 23.68 15.98 4.65
N ILE A 43 24.15 17.23 4.81
CA ILE A 43 23.58 18.18 5.79
C ILE A 43 22.11 18.49 5.49
N ARG A 44 21.73 18.62 4.21
CA ARG A 44 20.33 18.82 3.81
C ARG A 44 19.49 17.57 4.11
N ALA A 45 20.01 16.37 3.86
CA ALA A 45 19.32 15.11 4.17
C ALA A 45 19.11 14.92 5.68
N ASP A 46 20.13 15.21 6.50
CA ASP A 46 20.04 15.13 7.97
C ASP A 46 19.01 16.12 8.53
N ASN A 47 18.96 17.34 7.98
CA ASN A 47 17.96 18.34 8.35
C ASN A 47 16.53 17.92 7.97
N VAL A 48 16.36 17.28 6.81
CA VAL A 48 15.06 16.73 6.39
C VAL A 48 14.65 15.58 7.31
N GLU A 49 15.57 14.69 7.68
CA GLU A 49 15.27 13.58 8.59
C GLU A 49 14.89 14.09 9.99
N ALA A 50 15.60 15.10 10.50
CA ALA A 50 15.28 15.73 11.77
C ALA A 50 13.89 16.40 11.75
N GLU A 51 13.56 17.10 10.66
CA GLU A 51 12.27 17.77 10.51
C GLU A 51 11.11 16.77 10.35
N VAL A 52 11.30 15.70 9.56
CA VAL A 52 10.32 14.62 9.44
C VAL A 52 10.08 13.96 10.80
N ARG A 53 11.14 13.69 11.57
CA ARG A 53 11.03 13.09 12.91
C ARG A 53 10.29 14.03 13.88
N ARG A 54 10.54 15.34 13.81
CA ARG A 54 9.83 16.36 14.58
C ARG A 54 8.35 16.38 14.24
N VAL A 55 8.00 16.43 12.95
CA VAL A 55 6.61 16.42 12.48
C VAL A 55 5.89 15.14 12.87
N LEU A 56 6.55 13.98 12.74
CA LEU A 56 5.98 12.70 13.14
C LEU A 56 5.68 12.65 14.65
N HIS A 57 6.56 13.23 15.46
CA HIS A 57 6.36 13.32 16.91
C HIS A 57 5.24 14.29 17.28
N GLU A 58 5.19 15.47 16.66
CA GLU A 58 4.13 16.46 16.89
C GLU A 58 2.75 15.98 16.42
N LYS A 59 2.72 15.16 15.36
CA LYS A 59 1.49 14.58 14.81
C LYS A 59 1.20 13.18 15.33
N ARG A 60 1.96 12.67 16.30
CA ARG A 60 1.79 11.33 16.87
C ARG A 60 0.36 11.10 17.38
N ASN A 61 -0.22 12.10 18.06
CA ASN A 61 -1.59 12.00 18.56
C ASN A 61 -2.64 11.89 17.44
N VAL A 62 -2.35 12.46 16.26
CA VAL A 62 -3.24 12.36 15.08
C VAL A 62 -3.15 10.96 14.46
N VAL A 63 -1.95 10.39 14.41
CA VAL A 63 -1.72 9.02 13.95
C VAL A 63 -2.38 8.03 14.91
N ASP A 64 -2.18 8.19 16.22
CA ASP A 64 -2.75 7.33 17.24
C ASP A 64 -4.29 7.39 17.24
N ASP A 65 -4.89 8.57 17.08
CA ASP A 65 -6.35 8.74 16.96
C ASP A 65 -6.91 8.13 15.66
N ALA A 66 -6.19 8.26 14.53
CA ALA A 66 -6.58 7.64 13.27
C ALA A 66 -6.50 6.10 13.33
N VAL A 67 -5.43 5.56 13.91
CA VAL A 67 -5.27 4.13 14.14
C VAL A 67 -6.35 3.62 15.08
N LEU A 68 -6.62 4.33 16.17
CA LEU A 68 -7.68 3.96 17.12
C LEU A 68 -9.06 3.95 16.45
N LYS A 69 -9.37 4.94 15.59
CA LYS A 69 -10.62 4.97 14.82
C LYS A 69 -10.76 3.81 13.83
N GLN A 70 -9.66 3.29 13.30
CA GLN A 70 -9.67 2.14 12.40
C GLN A 70 -9.76 0.80 13.14
N VAL A 71 -9.07 0.68 14.27
CA VAL A 71 -8.99 -0.57 15.04
C VAL A 71 -10.17 -0.73 16.00
N ALA A 72 -10.68 0.37 16.57
CA ALA A 72 -11.78 0.32 17.54
C ALA A 72 -13.05 -0.34 16.98
N PRO A 73 -13.53 -0.07 15.74
CA PRO A 73 -14.66 -0.79 15.18
C PRO A 73 -14.42 -2.30 15.06
N THR A 74 -13.21 -2.72 14.68
CA THR A 74 -12.85 -4.14 14.55
C THR A 74 -12.75 -4.83 15.91
N ALA A 75 -12.24 -4.14 16.93
CA ALA A 75 -12.15 -4.66 18.30
C ALA A 75 -13.49 -4.61 19.06
N THR A 76 -14.35 -3.63 18.78
CA THR A 76 -15.67 -3.46 19.41
C THR A 76 -16.79 -4.19 18.67
N ASN A 77 -16.54 -4.68 17.43
CA ASN A 77 -17.40 -5.65 16.77
C ASN A 77 -17.22 -7.05 17.38
N VAL A 78 -17.46 -7.11 18.68
CA VAL A 78 -17.54 -8.31 19.50
C VAL A 78 -18.60 -9.25 18.94
N VAL A 79 -19.67 -8.71 18.35
CA VAL A 79 -20.71 -9.48 17.66
C VAL A 79 -20.11 -10.22 16.46
N GLY A 80 -19.45 -9.56 15.51
CA GLY A 80 -18.78 -10.23 14.38
C GLY A 80 -17.86 -11.37 14.84
N ASN A 81 -16.94 -11.09 15.77
CA ASN A 81 -15.97 -12.07 16.26
C ASN A 81 -16.58 -13.21 17.11
N GLN A 82 -17.67 -12.96 17.85
CA GLN A 82 -18.34 -13.98 18.66
C GLN A 82 -19.20 -14.92 17.82
N TYR A 83 -19.83 -14.40 16.75
CA TYR A 83 -20.74 -15.18 15.91
C TYR A 83 -20.01 -15.89 14.75
N GLU A 84 -18.78 -15.51 14.39
CA GLU A 84 -18.01 -16.15 13.30
C GLU A 84 -17.68 -17.63 13.58
N ASN A 85 -17.42 -17.98 14.85
CA ASN A 85 -17.00 -19.33 15.25
C ASN A 85 -18.08 -20.17 15.93
N LEU A 86 -19.35 -19.75 15.90
CA LEU A 86 -20.43 -20.56 16.49
C LEU A 86 -20.68 -21.87 15.73
N ILE A 87 -20.41 -21.89 14.43
CA ILE A 87 -20.55 -23.09 13.60
C ILE A 87 -19.49 -24.12 14.00
N GLU A 88 -18.23 -23.72 14.18
CA GLU A 88 -17.13 -24.60 14.58
C GLU A 88 -17.32 -25.20 15.98
N LEU A 89 -17.92 -24.47 16.94
CA LEU A 89 -18.26 -25.02 18.26
C LEU A 89 -19.46 -25.97 18.26
N SER A 90 -20.38 -25.82 17.31
CA SER A 90 -21.64 -26.57 17.28
C SER A 90 -21.58 -27.88 16.48
N PHE A 91 -20.53 -28.06 15.67
CA PHE A 91 -20.41 -29.18 14.76
C PHE A 91 -19.24 -30.09 15.16
N ASP A 92 -19.56 -31.21 15.81
CA ASP A 92 -18.60 -32.28 16.09
C ASP A 92 -18.32 -33.08 14.80
N GLN A 93 -17.40 -32.54 14.00
CA GLN A 93 -17.00 -33.11 12.71
C GLN A 93 -16.44 -34.52 12.87
N GLU A 94 -15.78 -34.80 13.99
CA GLU A 94 -15.17 -36.11 14.26
C GLU A 94 -16.24 -37.17 14.50
N LYS A 95 -17.28 -36.84 15.28
CA LYS A 95 -18.42 -37.74 15.49
C LYS A 95 -19.18 -38.04 14.18
N LEU A 96 -19.36 -37.05 13.31
CA LEU A 96 -20.01 -37.29 12.01
C LEU A 96 -19.19 -38.23 11.11
N ILE A 97 -17.87 -38.07 11.09
CA ILE A 97 -16.97 -38.94 10.33
C ILE A 97 -17.06 -40.37 10.86
N GLN A 98 -17.04 -40.56 12.19
CA GLN A 98 -17.17 -41.88 12.82
C GLN A 98 -18.51 -42.55 12.45
N GLU A 99 -19.63 -41.82 12.48
CA GLU A 99 -20.94 -42.35 12.13
C GLU A 99 -21.03 -42.78 10.65
N GLU A 100 -20.44 -42.01 9.72
CA GLU A 100 -20.38 -42.37 8.30
C GLU A 100 -19.47 -43.58 8.05
N GLU A 101 -18.31 -43.64 8.70
CA GLU A 101 -17.39 -44.78 8.59
C GLU A 101 -18.05 -46.07 9.11
N GLU A 102 -18.74 -45.99 10.24
CA GLU A 102 -19.44 -47.14 10.81
C GLU A 102 -20.61 -47.58 9.92
N ARG A 103 -21.34 -46.62 9.33
CA ARG A 103 -22.39 -46.91 8.34
C ARG A 103 -21.83 -47.65 7.12
N ARG A 104 -20.71 -47.19 6.58
CA ARG A 104 -20.03 -47.83 5.44
C ARG A 104 -19.49 -49.21 5.80
N ARG A 105 -18.94 -49.37 7.01
CA ARG A 105 -18.47 -50.66 7.52
C ARG A 105 -19.60 -51.68 7.59
N ARG A 106 -20.74 -51.32 8.20
CA ARG A 106 -21.93 -52.19 8.28
C ARG A 106 -22.46 -52.56 6.89
N GLN A 107 -22.41 -51.65 5.92
CA GLN A 107 -22.80 -51.96 4.53
C GLN A 107 -21.86 -52.98 3.88
N ARG A 108 -20.54 -52.84 4.07
CA ARG A 108 -19.56 -53.81 3.57
C ARG A 108 -19.76 -55.18 4.22
N GLU A 109 -19.93 -55.22 5.53
CA GLU A 109 -20.18 -56.46 6.28
C GLU A 109 -21.48 -57.15 5.80
N LYS A 110 -22.55 -56.40 5.53
CA LYS A 110 -23.80 -56.95 4.95
C LYS A 110 -23.57 -57.57 3.56
N ILE A 111 -22.77 -56.93 2.72
CA ILE A 111 -22.46 -57.44 1.37
C ILE A 111 -21.61 -58.71 1.47
N VAL A 112 -20.56 -58.69 2.29
CA VAL A 112 -19.68 -59.85 2.51
C VAL A 112 -20.48 -61.03 3.07
N ASN A 113 -21.32 -60.81 4.08
CA ASN A 113 -22.14 -61.87 4.65
C ASN A 113 -23.13 -62.44 3.63
N ARG A 114 -23.74 -61.60 2.78
CA ARG A 114 -24.66 -62.04 1.71
C ARG A 114 -23.95 -62.84 0.59
N ILE A 115 -22.64 -62.62 0.39
CA ILE A 115 -21.85 -63.37 -0.61
C ILE A 115 -21.30 -64.68 -0.03
N LEU A 116 -21.08 -64.74 1.28
CA LEU A 116 -20.55 -65.91 1.99
C LEU A 116 -21.64 -66.88 2.52
N THR A 117 -22.93 -66.55 2.35
CA THR A 117 -24.07 -67.48 2.53
C THR A 117 -24.64 -67.85 1.18
#